data_AF-A0A1B2I6Y2-F1
#
_entry.id   AF-A0A1B2I6Y2-F1
#
_cell.length_a   1.000
_cell.length_b   1.000
_cell.length_c   1.000
_cell.angle_alpha   90.00
_cell.angle_beta   90.00
_cell.angle_gamma   90.00
#
_symmetry.space_group_name_H-M   'P 1'
#
loop_
_entity.id
_entity.type
_entity.pdbx_description
1 polymer ?
#
loop_
_entity_poly.entity_id
_entity_poly.type
_entity_poly.pdbx_seq_one_letter_code
_entity_poly.pdbx_strand_id
1 'polypeptide(L)'
;MHLHRRLIIETSKAEADGYILKDSESQGVIDAARTVLSDLIYLSPVVSTLIVKDYIRKLDVPIPDSVQLNDLSVREREVLSLISGEKKT
;
A
#
# COMPACT_ATOMS: atom_id res chain seq x y z
N MET A 1 7.42 22.56 -2.05
CA MET A 1 6.90 21.23 -1.64
C MET A 1 7.12 20.17 -2.70
N HIS A 2 7.92 19.13 -2.42
CA HIS A 2 7.96 17.93 -3.27
C HIS A 2 7.46 16.72 -2.49
N LEU A 3 6.25 16.29 -2.79
CA LEU A 3 5.59 15.14 -2.20
C LEU A 3 6.02 13.89 -2.96
N HIS A 4 7.13 13.29 -2.54
CA HIS A 4 7.65 12.11 -3.19
C HIS A 4 6.89 10.88 -2.71
N ARG A 5 5.92 10.43 -3.49
CA ARG A 5 5.13 9.19 -3.27
C ARG A 5 6.00 8.01 -2.86
N ARG A 6 7.16 7.84 -3.49
CA ARG A 6 8.13 6.79 -3.16
C ARG A 6 8.65 6.89 -1.72
N LEU A 7 8.97 8.10 -1.25
CA LEU A 7 9.43 8.28 0.13
C LEU A 7 8.36 7.87 1.14
N ILE A 8 7.09 8.23 0.91
CA ILE A 8 5.97 7.84 1.78
C ILE A 8 5.85 6.31 1.87
N ILE A 9 5.91 5.63 0.72
CA ILE A 9 5.81 4.16 0.67
C ILE A 9 7.00 3.50 1.36
N GLU A 10 8.22 3.96 1.09
CA GLU A 10 9.42 3.40 1.72
C GLU A 10 9.45 3.66 3.23
N THR A 11 8.99 4.82 3.70
CA THR A 11 8.84 5.07 5.14
C THR A 11 7.78 4.17 5.77
N SER A 12 6.64 3.96 5.12
CA SER A 12 5.61 3.05 5.65
C SER A 12 6.07 1.60 5.67
N LYS A 13 6.89 1.17 4.70
CA LYS A 13 7.51 -0.17 4.70
C LYS A 13 8.53 -0.36 5.83
N ALA A 14 9.12 0.72 6.33
CA ALA A 14 10.01 0.70 7.47
C ALA A 14 9.26 0.69 8.82
N GLU A 15 7.97 0.32 8.82
CA GLU A 15 7.09 0.30 10.00
C GLU A 15 6.98 1.67 10.68
N ALA A 16 7.11 2.76 9.91
CA ALA A 16 6.89 4.08 10.48
C ALA A 16 5.41 4.31 10.80
N ASP A 17 5.12 4.64 12.05
CA ASP A 17 3.78 5.00 12.54
C ASP A 17 3.35 6.43 12.15
N GLY A 18 4.11 7.13 11.31
CA GLY A 18 3.64 8.38 10.77
C GLY A 18 4.52 9.06 9.71
N TYR A 19 3.91 10.03 9.02
CA TYR A 19 4.56 10.84 8.00
C TYR A 19 4.02 12.27 8.00
N ILE A 20 4.92 13.23 8.19
CA ILE A 20 4.63 14.67 8.14
C ILE A 20 5.47 15.36 7.07
N LEU A 21 4.94 16.44 6.49
CA LEU A 21 5.65 17.22 5.48
C LEU A 21 6.53 18.26 6.18
N LYS A 22 7.66 18.60 5.54
CA LYS A 22 8.60 19.58 6.09
C LYS A 22 8.01 20.98 6.27
N ASP A 23 6.97 21.30 5.50
CA ASP A 23 6.29 22.61 5.53
C ASP A 23 5.08 22.61 6.48
N SER A 24 4.93 21.60 7.33
CA SER A 24 3.86 21.54 8.34
C SER A 24 4.10 22.53 9.47
N GLU A 25 3.02 23.13 9.97
CA GLU A 25 3.07 24.01 11.13
C GLU A 25 3.58 23.26 12.38
N SER A 26 4.22 23.97 13.30
CA SER A 26 4.76 23.40 14.54
C SER A 26 3.72 22.62 15.34
N GLN A 27 2.47 23.09 15.34
CA GLN A 27 1.36 22.40 15.98
C GLN A 27 1.09 21.03 15.35
N GLY A 28 1.22 20.92 14.03
CA GLY A 28 1.04 19.65 13.31
C GLY A 28 2.05 18.58 13.71
N VAL A 29 3.29 18.97 14.07
CA VAL A 29 4.31 18.04 14.58
C VAL A 29 3.94 17.52 15.97
N ILE A 30 3.47 18.41 16.84
CA ILE A 30 3.04 18.05 18.20
C ILE A 30 1.85 17.09 18.15
N ASP A 31 0.88 17.39 17.28
CA ASP A 31 -0.30 16.54 17.10
C ASP A 31 0.11 15.17 16.54
N ALA A 32 1.03 15.13 15.56
CA ALA A 32 1.57 13.87 15.05
C ALA A 32 2.20 13.01 16.14
N ALA A 33 3.03 13.61 16.99
CA ALA A 33 3.66 12.90 18.11
C ALA A 33 2.62 12.36 19.09
N ARG A 34 1.59 13.15 19.43
CA ARG A 34 0.50 12.71 20.32
C ARG A 34 -0.32 11.57 19.74
N THR A 35 -0.59 11.60 18.43
CA THR A 35 -1.31 10.52 17.73
C THR A 35 -0.52 9.23 17.79
N VAL A 36 0.78 9.25 17.49
CA VAL A 36 1.66 8.06 17.57
C VAL A 36 1.75 7.52 19.00
N LEU A 37 1.84 8.40 20.00
CA LEU A 37 1.80 8.00 21.42
C LEU A 37 0.47 7.39 21.86
N SER A 38 -0.59 7.54 21.07
CA SER A 38 -1.90 6.93 21.29
C SER A 38 -2.08 5.63 20.51
N ASP A 39 -0.99 5.03 20.03
CA ASP A 39 -0.96 3.83 19.18
C ASP A 39 -1.74 4.01 17.86
N LEU A 40 -1.80 5.25 17.35
CA LEU A 40 -2.44 5.59 16.08
C LEU A 40 -1.42 6.08 15.06
N ILE A 41 -1.70 5.80 13.78
CA ILE A 41 -0.85 6.27 12.68
C ILE A 41 -1.19 7.71 12.34
N TYR A 42 -0.19 8.59 12.30
CA TYR A 42 -0.37 9.97 11.83
C TYR A 42 0.13 10.18 10.41
N LEU A 43 -0.75 10.60 9.51
CA LEU A 43 -0.36 11.04 8.18
C LEU A 43 -0.85 12.46 7.97
N SER A 44 0.03 13.33 7.45
CA SER A 44 -0.37 14.68 7.07
C SER A 44 -1.55 14.64 6.06
N PRO A 45 -2.50 15.58 6.11
CA PRO A 45 -3.74 15.51 5.33
C PRO A 45 -3.55 15.24 3.83
N VAL A 46 -2.51 15.84 3.24
CA VAL A 46 -2.16 15.68 1.82
C VAL A 46 -1.69 14.26 1.52
N VAL A 47 -0.90 13.66 2.41
CA VAL A 47 -0.40 12.30 2.29
C VAL A 47 -1.52 11.29 2.51
N SER A 48 -2.36 11.47 3.54
CA SER A 48 -3.53 10.64 3.80
C SER A 48 -4.47 10.60 2.59
N THR A 49 -4.75 11.76 2.00
CA THR A 49 -5.58 11.87 0.79
C THR A 49 -4.97 11.09 -0.38
N LEU A 50 -3.65 11.16 -0.56
CA LEU A 50 -2.98 10.44 -1.64
C LEU A 50 -3.03 8.92 -1.44
N ILE A 51 -2.75 8.44 -0.23
CA ILE A 51 -2.78 7.00 0.08
C ILE A 51 -4.20 6.45 -0.07
N VAL A 52 -5.21 7.13 0.49
CA VAL A 52 -6.62 6.69 0.40
C VAL A 52 -7.06 6.61 -1.06
N LYS A 53 -6.77 7.64 -1.88
CA LYS A 53 -7.09 7.61 -3.32
C LYS A 53 -6.35 6.51 -4.08
N ASP A 54 -5.13 6.17 -3.67
CA ASP A 54 -4.39 5.06 -4.28
C ASP A 54 -4.97 3.70 -3.90
N TYR A 55 -5.32 3.55 -2.62
CA TYR A 55 -5.95 2.36 -2.09
C TYR A 55 -7.29 2.07 -2.76
N ILE A 56 -8.19 3.07 -2.83
CA ILE A 56 -9.48 2.94 -3.51
C ILE A 56 -9.27 2.56 -4.99
N ARG A 57 -8.35 3.22 -5.69
CA ARG A 57 -8.05 2.87 -7.09
C ARG A 57 -7.55 1.44 -7.25
N LYS A 58 -6.79 0.89 -6.30
CA LYS A 58 -6.36 -0.51 -6.33
C LYS A 58 -7.49 -1.49 -6.06
N LEU A 59 -8.48 -1.11 -5.25
CA LEU A 59 -9.69 -1.91 -5.03
C LEU A 59 -10.61 -1.90 -6.26
N ASP A 60 -10.64 -0.77 -6.99
CA ASP A 60 -11.39 -0.63 -8.25
C ASP A 60 -10.69 -1.25 -9.46
N VAL A 61 -9.42 -1.67 -9.33
CA VAL A 61 -8.82 -2.55 -10.34
C VAL A 61 -9.54 -3.89 -10.19
N PRO A 62 -10.27 -4.36 -11.22
CA PRO A 62 -10.76 -5.72 -11.20
C PRO A 62 -9.55 -6.60 -10.97
N ILE A 63 -9.56 -7.36 -9.87
CA ILE A 63 -8.71 -8.55 -9.77
C ILE A 63 -8.94 -9.23 -11.11
N PRO A 64 -7.91 -9.42 -11.97
CA PRO A 64 -8.13 -10.08 -13.24
C PRO A 64 -8.83 -11.37 -12.86
N ASP A 65 -10.10 -11.46 -13.28
CA ASP A 65 -10.95 -12.52 -12.80
C ASP A 65 -10.16 -13.82 -12.99
N SER A 66 -10.34 -14.74 -12.06
CA SER A 66 -9.95 -16.15 -12.22
C SER A 66 -10.34 -16.73 -13.60
N VAL A 67 -11.15 -16.02 -14.39
CA VAL A 67 -11.34 -16.10 -15.85
C VAL A 67 -10.05 -16.40 -16.64
N GLN A 68 -8.87 -15.88 -16.31
CA GLN A 68 -7.67 -16.24 -17.08
C GLN A 68 -7.12 -17.64 -16.79
N LEU A 69 -7.47 -18.27 -15.67
CA LEU A 69 -7.08 -19.67 -15.40
C LEU A 69 -7.93 -20.68 -16.17
N ASN A 70 -9.13 -20.28 -16.62
CA ASN A 70 -10.03 -21.15 -17.38
C ASN A 70 -9.62 -21.24 -18.87
N ASP A 71 -8.97 -20.21 -19.40
CA ASP A 71 -8.42 -20.19 -20.77
C ASP A 71 -7.09 -20.94 -20.91
N LEU A 72 -6.45 -21.32 -19.80
CA LEU A 72 -5.23 -22.11 -19.85
C LEU A 72 -5.53 -23.56 -20.24
N SER A 73 -4.78 -24.08 -21.21
CA SER A 73 -4.74 -25.51 -21.48
C SER A 73 -4.24 -26.28 -20.25
N VAL A 74 -4.46 -27.61 -20.24
CA VAL A 74 -4.00 -28.49 -19.16
C VAL A 74 -2.49 -28.33 -18.91
N ARG A 75 -1.69 -28.16 -19.97
CA ARG A 75 -0.24 -28.01 -19.89
C ARG A 75 0.20 -26.67 -19.33
N GLU A 76 -0.49 -25.59 -19.71
CA GLU A 76 -0.18 -24.26 -19.17
C GLU A 76 -0.51 -24.19 -17.67
N ARG A 77 -1.57 -24.87 -17.21
CA ARG A 77 -1.87 -25.00 -15.78
C ARG A 77 -0.84 -25.83 -15.01
N GLU A 78 -0.36 -26.94 -15.57
CA GLU A 78 0.73 -27.72 -14.97
C GLU A 78 2.00 -26.88 -14.80
N VAL A 79 2.39 -26.15 -15.85
CA VAL A 79 3.59 -25.28 -15.81
C VAL A 79 3.41 -24.14 -14.80
N LEU A 80 2.24 -23.50 -14.78
CA LEU A 80 1.93 -22.45 -13.80
C LEU A 80 2.00 -22.96 -12.35
N SER A 81 1.46 -24.16 -12.08
CA SER A 81 1.52 -24.80 -10.77
C SER A 81 2.96 -25.11 -10.33
N LEU A 82 3.81 -25.57 -11.27
CA LEU A 82 5.22 -25.81 -11.00
C LEU A 82 6.00 -24.51 -10.70
N ILE A 83 5.67 -23.41 -11.37
CA ILE A 83 6.32 -22.10 -11.14
C ILE A 83 5.83 -21.45 -9.85
N SER A 84 4.54 -21.56 -9.53
CA SER A 84 3.93 -21.03 -8.30
C SER A 84 4.38 -21.78 -7.04
N GLY A 85 4.90 -23.00 -7.20
CA GLY A 85 5.33 -23.84 -6.08
C GLY A 85 4.17 -24.52 -5.35
N GLU A 86 2.96 -24.50 -5.92
CA GLU A 86 1.81 -25.22 -5.38
C GLU A 86 2.02 -26.73 -5.58
N LYS A 87 2.57 -27.40 -4.55
CA LYS A 87 2.56 -28.87 -4.50
C LYS A 87 1.14 -29.33 -4.21
N LYS A 88 0.47 -29.90 -5.21
CA LYS A 88 -0.71 -30.74 -5.00
C LYS A 88 -0.28 -31.97 -4.19
N THR A 89 -0.58 -31.97 -2.90
CA THR A 89 -0.80 -33.20 -2.11
C THR A 89 -2.20 -33.73 -2.35
#